data_AF-A0A7C4P4W4-F1
#
_entry.id   AF-A0A7C4P4W4-F1
#
_cell.length_a   1.000
_cell.length_b   1.000
_cell.length_c   1.000
_cell.angle_alpha   90.00
_cell.angle_beta   90.00
_cell.angle_gamma   90.00
#
_symmetry.space_group_name_H-M   'P 1'
#
loop_
_entity.id
_entity.type
_entity.pdbx_description
1 polymer ?
#
loop_
_entity_poly.entity_id
_entity_poly.type
_entity_poly.pdbx_seq_one_letter_code
_entity_poly.pdbx_strand_id
1 'polypeptide(L)'
;MSASRQVLLSVLAAVVLLSLACAVPLMPASSLPTLPPGGINTIVAMTAGAAQMQTAAALPPPSFTPPPTFTPTNTVIPPTETPTPTETVIFHFFVPTSTKPPTSTGSSTSGTTAEYACKLTSQTPANGTKLAPSTAFDVSWKVKNTGSKVLDQASTDFVFKGGTNMSAINGYDFPGNVPVNGTIVLTVSMTTPAASGTYTSTWAVRRGKTDICTMSIKIIVP
;
A
#
# COMPACT_ATOMS: atom_id res chain seq x y z
N MET A 1 61.91 -6.51 -60.44
CA MET A 1 60.94 -7.62 -60.31
C MET A 1 60.75 -8.17 -58.88
N SER A 2 61.63 -7.86 -57.89
CA SER A 2 61.52 -8.41 -56.52
C SER A 2 60.38 -7.80 -55.67
N ALA A 3 60.19 -6.48 -55.71
CA ALA A 3 59.21 -5.78 -54.85
C ALA A 3 57.74 -6.14 -55.16
N SER A 4 57.36 -6.24 -56.44
CA SER A 4 55.98 -6.59 -56.83
C SER A 4 55.60 -8.02 -56.43
N ARG A 5 56.58 -8.94 -56.42
CA ARG A 5 56.37 -10.33 -56.03
C ARG A 5 56.26 -10.47 -54.52
N GLN A 6 57.01 -9.69 -53.75
CA GLN A 6 56.84 -9.61 -52.29
C GLN A 6 55.49 -9.03 -51.90
N VAL A 7 55.03 -7.94 -52.53
CA VAL A 7 53.70 -7.37 -52.26
C VAL A 7 52.59 -8.36 -52.59
N LEU A 8 52.70 -9.09 -53.71
CA LEU A 8 51.71 -10.10 -54.08
C LEU A 8 51.66 -11.26 -53.07
N LEU A 9 52.82 -11.70 -52.57
CA LEU A 9 52.92 -12.75 -51.54
C LEU A 9 52.36 -12.28 -50.19
N SER A 10 52.60 -11.02 -49.80
CA SER A 10 52.03 -10.43 -48.58
C SER A 10 50.50 -10.35 -48.64
N VAL A 11 49.96 -9.98 -49.81
CA VAL A 11 48.50 -9.88 -50.03
C VAL A 11 47.86 -11.28 -50.02
N LEU A 12 48.48 -12.26 -50.67
CA LEU A 12 48.01 -13.66 -50.63
C LEU A 12 48.06 -14.25 -49.21
N ALA A 13 49.11 -13.98 -48.45
CA ALA A 13 49.20 -14.42 -47.05
C ALA A 13 48.13 -13.77 -46.16
N ALA A 14 47.85 -12.47 -46.36
CA ALA A 14 46.81 -11.76 -45.62
C ALA A 14 45.40 -12.28 -45.94
N VAL A 15 45.12 -12.63 -47.21
CA VAL A 15 43.83 -13.18 -47.63
C VAL A 15 43.61 -14.60 -47.08
N VAL A 16 44.66 -15.42 -47.00
CA VAL A 16 44.59 -16.76 -46.40
C VAL A 16 44.40 -16.70 -44.87
N LEU A 17 45.04 -15.73 -44.20
CA LEU A 17 44.83 -15.50 -42.77
C LEU A 17 43.41 -14.98 -42.46
N LEU A 18 42.81 -14.19 -43.36
CA LEU A 18 41.47 -13.64 -43.18
C LEU A 18 40.37 -14.68 -43.44
N SER A 19 40.60 -15.68 -44.31
CA SER A 19 39.63 -16.76 -44.58
C SER A 19 39.59 -17.82 -43.47
N LEU A 20 40.68 -18.04 -42.73
CA LEU A 20 40.72 -18.97 -41.59
C LEU A 20 39.93 -18.46 -40.36
N ALA A 21 39.73 -17.14 -40.23
CA ALA A 21 38.96 -16.55 -39.13
C ALA A 21 37.44 -16.79 -39.25
N CYS A 22 36.96 -17.26 -40.41
CA CYS A 22 35.54 -17.55 -40.63
C CYS A 22 35.16 -19.02 -40.34
N ALA A 23 36.14 -19.90 -40.15
CA ALA A 23 35.91 -21.28 -39.74
C ALA A 23 36.04 -21.42 -38.22
N VAL A 24 35.17 -20.73 -37.47
CA VAL A 24 34.96 -21.04 -36.05
C VAL A 24 34.12 -22.33 -36.03
N PRO A 25 34.63 -23.47 -35.55
CA PRO A 25 33.77 -24.63 -35.34
C PRO A 25 32.72 -24.22 -34.30
N LEU A 26 31.46 -24.20 -34.71
CA LEU A 26 30.33 -24.08 -33.80
C LEU A 26 30.45 -25.21 -32.78
N MET A 27 30.97 -24.88 -31.60
CA MET A 27 30.76 -25.71 -30.43
C MET A 27 29.25 -25.79 -30.22
N PRO A 28 28.65 -26.97 -30.00
CA PRO A 28 27.28 -27.01 -29.56
C PRO A 28 27.21 -26.25 -28.24
N ALA A 29 26.39 -25.21 -28.20
CA ALA A 29 26.07 -24.56 -26.94
C ALA A 29 25.52 -25.64 -26.02
N SER A 30 26.25 -25.94 -24.94
CA SER A 30 25.71 -26.75 -23.86
C SER A 30 24.47 -26.01 -23.35
N SER A 31 23.29 -26.57 -23.63
CA SER A 31 22.02 -26.01 -23.16
C SER A 31 22.08 -25.94 -21.65
N LEU A 32 22.07 -24.72 -21.10
CA LEU A 32 21.77 -24.51 -19.70
C LEU A 32 20.39 -25.14 -19.44
N PRO A 33 20.19 -25.93 -18.37
CA PRO A 33 18.89 -26.56 -18.11
C PRO A 33 17.82 -25.48 -18.06
N THR A 34 16.94 -25.47 -19.06
CA THR A 34 15.83 -24.54 -19.15
C THR A 34 14.90 -24.87 -17.98
N LEU A 35 14.88 -24.00 -16.98
CA LEU A 35 14.06 -24.20 -15.79
C LEU A 35 12.58 -24.19 -16.22
N PRO A 36 11.79 -25.23 -15.92
CA PRO A 36 10.37 -25.27 -16.29
C PRO A 36 9.60 -24.14 -15.59
N PRO A 37 8.54 -23.59 -16.21
CA PRO A 37 7.73 -22.55 -15.60
C PRO A 37 7.12 -23.07 -14.29
N GLY A 38 7.56 -22.52 -13.15
CA GLY A 38 7.17 -22.95 -11.81
C GLY A 38 8.31 -23.48 -10.93
N GLY A 39 9.49 -23.78 -11.48
CA GLY A 39 10.63 -24.29 -10.71
C GLY A 39 11.14 -23.35 -9.61
N ILE A 40 11.03 -22.03 -9.82
CA ILE A 40 11.42 -21.02 -8.82
C ILE A 40 10.52 -21.10 -7.59
N ASN A 41 9.21 -21.29 -7.75
CA ASN A 41 8.28 -21.36 -6.63
C ASN A 41 8.56 -22.60 -5.75
N THR A 42 8.93 -23.72 -6.36
CA THR A 42 9.30 -24.95 -5.64
C THR A 42 10.63 -24.83 -4.90
N ILE A 43 11.63 -24.15 -5.48
CA ILE A 43 12.92 -23.91 -4.81
C ILE A 43 12.75 -22.97 -3.60
N VAL A 44 11.90 -21.93 -3.73
CA VAL A 44 11.57 -21.03 -2.61
C VAL A 44 10.82 -21.78 -1.51
N ALA A 45 9.86 -22.65 -1.85
CA ALA A 45 9.12 -23.46 -0.87
C ALA A 45 10.02 -24.46 -0.11
N MET A 46 10.93 -25.17 -0.80
CA MET A 46 11.87 -26.09 -0.14
C MET A 46 12.85 -25.36 0.79
N THR A 47 13.32 -24.17 0.40
CA THR A 47 14.25 -23.38 1.22
C THR A 47 13.55 -22.82 2.47
N ALA A 48 12.28 -22.42 2.37
CA ALA A 48 11.49 -21.99 3.52
C ALA A 48 11.26 -23.12 4.54
N GLY A 49 11.03 -24.37 4.08
CA GLY A 49 10.85 -25.52 4.97
C GLY A 49 12.11 -25.90 5.76
N ALA A 50 13.29 -25.81 5.14
CA ALA A 50 14.57 -26.11 5.80
C ALA A 50 14.93 -25.10 6.90
N ALA A 51 14.64 -23.81 6.70
CA ALA A 51 14.88 -22.76 7.70
C ALA A 51 13.99 -22.93 8.95
N GLN A 52 12.77 -23.47 8.81
CA GLN A 52 11.87 -23.68 9.94
C GLN A 52 12.30 -24.82 10.87
N MET A 53 12.98 -25.86 10.36
CA MET A 53 13.49 -26.95 11.22
C MET A 53 14.66 -26.52 12.12
N GLN A 54 15.50 -25.57 11.70
CA GLN A 54 16.61 -25.10 12.53
C GLN A 54 16.16 -24.20 13.70
N THR A 55 15.01 -23.55 13.59
CA THR A 55 14.48 -22.69 14.66
C THR A 55 13.81 -23.50 15.79
N ALA A 56 13.30 -24.70 15.49
CA ALA A 56 12.68 -25.56 16.51
C ALA A 56 13.72 -26.21 17.47
N ALA A 57 14.97 -26.39 17.03
CA ALA A 57 16.03 -26.99 17.83
C ALA A 57 16.75 -25.99 18.77
N ALA A 58 16.56 -24.69 18.56
CA ALA A 58 17.15 -23.63 19.39
C ALA A 58 16.20 -23.09 20.47
N LEU A 59 14.98 -23.63 20.55
CA LEU A 59 14.03 -23.24 21.59
C LEU A 59 14.41 -23.91 22.93
N PRO A 60 14.49 -23.14 24.03
CA PRO A 60 14.72 -23.72 25.35
C PRO A 60 13.59 -24.70 25.70
N PRO A 61 13.88 -25.79 26.44
CA PRO A 61 12.85 -26.70 26.89
C PRO A 61 11.78 -25.94 27.70
N PRO A 62 10.49 -26.28 27.58
CA PRO A 62 9.45 -25.61 28.35
C PRO A 62 9.72 -25.81 29.84
N SER A 63 10.00 -24.70 30.53
CA SER A 63 9.97 -24.63 31.99
C SER A 63 8.53 -24.86 32.43
N PHE A 64 8.27 -26.01 33.05
CA PHE A 64 7.01 -26.26 33.75
C PHE A 64 6.97 -25.40 35.02
N THR A 65 6.67 -24.11 34.86
CA THR A 65 6.34 -23.25 35.98
C THR A 65 4.92 -23.61 36.43
N PRO A 66 4.69 -24.04 37.68
CA PRO A 66 3.36 -24.38 38.14
C PRO A 66 2.45 -23.13 38.07
N PRO A 67 1.18 -23.28 37.66
CA PRO A 67 0.22 -22.17 37.67
C PRO A 67 0.03 -21.65 39.09
N PRO A 68 -0.20 -20.32 39.28
CA PRO A 68 -0.43 -19.77 40.60
C PRO A 68 -1.66 -20.43 41.24
N THR A 69 -1.48 -20.97 42.43
CA THR A 69 -2.57 -21.50 43.25
C THR A 69 -3.40 -20.34 43.77
N PHE A 70 -4.63 -20.21 43.29
CA PHE A 70 -5.58 -19.23 43.82
C PHE A 70 -6.11 -19.72 45.17
N THR A 71 -5.57 -19.17 46.25
CA THR A 71 -6.14 -19.32 47.60
C THR A 71 -7.44 -18.50 47.66
N PRO A 72 -8.61 -19.08 47.98
CA PRO A 72 -9.83 -18.30 48.16
C PRO A 72 -9.69 -17.44 49.43
N THR A 73 -9.41 -16.14 49.25
CA THR A 73 -9.54 -15.17 50.33
C THR A 73 -11.02 -14.85 50.48
N ASN A 74 -11.59 -15.22 51.62
CA ASN A 74 -12.96 -14.87 51.99
C ASN A 74 -13.00 -13.38 52.38
N THR A 75 -13.02 -12.50 51.38
CA THR A 75 -13.22 -11.07 51.59
C THR A 75 -14.71 -10.80 51.73
N VAL A 76 -15.15 -10.45 52.94
CA VAL A 76 -16.48 -9.87 53.18
C VAL A 76 -16.56 -8.56 52.42
N ILE A 77 -17.32 -8.56 51.33
CA ILE A 77 -17.62 -7.36 50.53
C ILE A 77 -18.65 -6.53 51.31
N PRO A 78 -18.43 -5.23 51.56
CA PRO A 78 -19.48 -4.36 52.09
C PRO A 78 -20.66 -4.32 51.10
N PRO A 79 -21.91 -4.14 51.58
CA PRO A 79 -23.07 -4.10 50.70
C PRO A 79 -22.88 -3.01 49.65
N THR A 80 -22.80 -3.44 48.40
CA THR A 80 -22.83 -2.54 47.25
C THR A 80 -24.26 -2.08 47.12
N GLU A 81 -24.49 -0.78 47.36
CA GLU A 81 -25.75 -0.10 47.05
C GLU A 81 -26.06 -0.33 45.57
N THR A 82 -26.96 -1.26 45.30
CA THR A 82 -27.56 -1.46 43.99
C THR A 82 -28.18 -0.14 43.56
N PRO A 83 -27.77 0.48 42.43
CA PRO A 83 -28.46 1.66 41.96
C PRO A 83 -29.88 1.26 41.56
N THR A 84 -30.85 1.66 42.37
CA THR A 84 -32.26 1.57 42.05
C THR A 84 -32.49 2.31 40.73
N PRO A 85 -33.02 1.66 39.67
CA PRO A 85 -33.37 2.36 38.44
C PRO A 85 -34.49 3.35 38.78
N THR A 86 -34.10 4.61 38.92
CA THR A 86 -35.05 5.71 38.98
C THR A 86 -35.53 5.91 37.55
N GLU A 87 -36.64 5.27 37.20
CA GLU A 87 -37.44 5.53 36.00
C GLU A 87 -37.87 6.99 36.03
N THR A 88 -36.98 7.88 35.61
CA THR A 88 -37.33 9.27 35.33
C THR A 88 -37.91 9.26 33.94
N VAL A 89 -39.25 9.25 33.86
CA VAL A 89 -39.98 9.45 32.61
C VAL A 89 -39.69 10.86 32.11
N ILE A 90 -38.60 11.01 31.36
CA ILE A 90 -38.31 12.22 30.59
C ILE A 90 -39.22 12.15 29.37
N PHE A 91 -40.34 12.88 29.43
CA PHE A 91 -41.10 13.23 28.24
C PHE A 91 -40.19 14.06 27.33
N HIS A 92 -39.46 13.39 26.45
CA HIS A 92 -38.85 14.00 25.28
C HIS A 92 -40.01 14.42 24.38
N PHE A 93 -40.40 15.68 24.50
CA PHE A 93 -41.11 16.37 23.44
C PHE A 93 -40.15 16.39 22.25
N PHE A 94 -40.21 15.34 21.41
CA PHE A 94 -39.70 15.38 20.05
C PHE A 94 -40.55 16.40 19.31
N VAL A 95 -40.17 17.67 19.44
CA VAL A 95 -40.53 18.67 18.45
C VAL A 95 -39.87 18.17 17.17
N PRO A 96 -40.62 17.87 16.08
CA PRO A 96 -40.02 17.61 14.78
C PRO A 96 -39.36 18.92 14.33
N THR A 97 -38.17 19.17 14.83
CA THR A 97 -37.32 20.23 14.31
C THR A 97 -36.94 19.72 12.93
N SER A 98 -37.57 20.27 11.89
CA SER A 98 -37.23 20.02 10.50
C SER A 98 -35.75 20.28 10.33
N THR A 99 -34.97 19.22 10.51
CA THR A 99 -33.53 19.25 10.33
C THR A 99 -33.40 19.21 8.84
N LYS A 100 -33.39 20.40 8.24
CA LYS A 100 -33.04 20.58 6.84
C LYS A 100 -31.80 19.69 6.62
N PRO A 101 -31.82 18.73 5.68
CA PRO A 101 -30.65 17.95 5.35
C PRO A 101 -29.48 18.93 5.24
N PRO A 102 -28.24 18.57 5.66
CA PRO A 102 -27.10 19.44 5.43
C PRO A 102 -27.22 19.88 3.99
N THR A 103 -27.34 21.19 3.80
CA THR A 103 -27.36 21.76 2.45
C THR A 103 -25.96 21.44 1.95
N SER A 104 -25.83 20.28 1.31
CA SER A 104 -24.85 20.09 0.27
C SER A 104 -25.12 21.29 -0.62
N THR A 105 -24.20 22.24 -0.60
CA THR A 105 -24.07 23.22 -1.66
C THR A 105 -23.67 22.40 -2.88
N GLY A 106 -24.64 21.64 -3.40
CA GLY A 106 -24.63 21.14 -4.74
C GLY A 106 -24.66 22.40 -5.55
N SER A 107 -23.48 22.81 -6.01
CA SER A 107 -23.38 23.63 -7.19
C SER A 107 -24.09 22.83 -8.28
N SER A 108 -25.39 23.05 -8.42
CA SER A 108 -26.17 22.62 -9.57
C SER A 108 -25.73 23.52 -10.72
N THR A 109 -24.53 23.26 -11.21
CA THR A 109 -24.16 23.69 -12.55
C THR A 109 -24.92 22.75 -13.49
N SER A 110 -25.77 23.32 -14.34
CA SER A 110 -26.37 22.66 -15.48
C SER A 110 -25.42 21.62 -16.09
N GLY A 111 -25.98 20.45 -16.36
CA GLY A 111 -25.27 19.23 -16.72
C GLY A 111 -24.08 19.42 -17.65
N THR A 112 -22.89 19.25 -17.11
CA THR A 112 -21.72 18.73 -17.81
C THR A 112 -20.90 18.00 -16.76
N THR A 113 -20.89 16.67 -16.80
CA THR A 113 -20.01 15.85 -15.96
C THR A 113 -18.57 16.28 -16.23
N ALA A 114 -17.85 16.71 -15.20
CA ALA A 114 -16.44 17.07 -15.32
C ALA A 114 -15.65 15.92 -15.96
N GLU A 115 -14.66 16.25 -16.81
CA GLU A 115 -13.88 15.23 -17.50
C GLU A 115 -13.20 14.26 -16.54
N TYR A 116 -12.58 14.81 -15.50
CA TYR A 116 -11.95 14.07 -14.42
C TYR A 116 -12.61 14.48 -13.11
N ALA A 117 -13.17 13.50 -12.42
CA ALA A 117 -13.73 13.67 -11.09
C ALA A 117 -13.64 12.36 -10.34
N CYS A 118 -13.46 12.43 -9.02
CA CYS A 118 -13.50 11.25 -8.18
C CYS A 118 -14.20 11.50 -6.86
N LYS A 119 -14.75 10.42 -6.29
CA LYS A 119 -15.47 10.45 -5.01
C LYS A 119 -14.96 9.34 -4.10
N LEU A 120 -14.70 9.69 -2.84
CA LEU A 120 -14.38 8.72 -1.80
C LEU A 120 -15.62 7.83 -1.53
N THR A 121 -15.42 6.52 -1.57
CA THR A 121 -16.46 5.52 -1.26
C THR A 121 -16.26 4.88 0.10
N SER A 122 -15.02 4.65 0.51
CA SER A 122 -14.70 4.12 1.83
C SER A 122 -13.27 4.48 2.23
N GLN A 123 -13.00 4.47 3.53
CA GLN A 123 -11.69 4.77 4.09
C GLN A 123 -11.41 3.85 5.28
N THR A 124 -10.16 3.45 5.45
CA THR A 124 -9.69 2.73 6.64
C THR A 124 -8.29 3.23 6.98
N PRO A 125 -7.98 3.60 8.23
CA PRO A 125 -8.88 3.66 9.38
C PRO A 125 -9.98 4.73 9.26
N ALA A 126 -11.00 4.63 10.12
CA ALA A 126 -12.01 5.67 10.21
C ALA A 126 -11.42 6.96 10.80
N ASN A 127 -12.04 8.09 10.50
CA ASN A 127 -11.62 9.35 11.13
C ASN A 127 -11.87 9.31 12.64
N GLY A 128 -10.88 9.75 13.41
CA GLY A 128 -10.89 9.72 14.88
C GLY A 128 -10.35 8.43 15.48
N THR A 129 -9.85 7.48 14.69
CA THR A 129 -9.17 6.29 15.23
C THR A 129 -8.01 6.70 16.14
N LYS A 130 -7.98 6.10 17.33
CA LYS A 130 -6.89 6.26 18.29
C LYS A 130 -5.75 5.31 17.94
N LEU A 131 -4.55 5.83 17.79
CA LEU A 131 -3.35 5.05 17.47
C LEU A 131 -2.24 5.42 18.45
N ALA A 132 -1.43 4.43 18.84
CA ALA A 132 -0.29 4.66 19.72
C ALA A 132 0.71 5.64 19.08
N PRO A 133 1.48 6.39 19.89
CA PRO A 133 2.52 7.29 19.37
C PRO A 133 3.61 6.51 18.62
N SER A 134 4.27 7.16 17.66
CA SER A 134 5.39 6.61 16.88
C SER A 134 5.12 5.23 16.26
N THR A 135 3.89 4.97 15.85
CA THR A 135 3.43 3.67 15.35
C THR A 135 3.16 3.75 13.85
N ALA A 136 3.68 2.78 13.10
CA ALA A 136 3.39 2.64 11.68
C ALA A 136 1.97 2.12 11.45
N PHE A 137 1.27 2.68 10.46
CA PHE A 137 -0.05 2.25 10.04
C PHE A 137 -0.30 2.58 8.58
N ASP A 138 -1.16 1.82 7.92
CA ASP A 138 -1.59 2.10 6.55
C ASP A 138 -2.94 2.78 6.54
N VAL A 139 -3.08 3.79 5.68
CA VAL A 139 -4.35 4.42 5.35
C VAL A 139 -4.73 4.04 3.95
N SER A 140 -5.92 3.47 3.79
CA SER A 140 -6.48 3.05 2.52
C SER A 140 -7.76 3.83 2.21
N TRP A 141 -7.82 4.46 1.05
CA TRP A 141 -9.00 5.12 0.51
C TRP A 141 -9.49 4.37 -0.72
N LYS A 142 -10.73 3.90 -0.70
CA LYS A 142 -11.40 3.42 -1.92
C LYS A 142 -12.06 4.60 -2.60
N VAL A 143 -11.68 4.85 -3.85
CA VAL A 143 -12.10 6.01 -4.64
C VAL A 143 -12.82 5.51 -5.89
N LYS A 144 -13.96 6.13 -6.22
CA LYS A 144 -14.70 5.89 -7.46
C LYS A 144 -14.44 7.01 -8.46
N ASN A 145 -14.19 6.66 -9.72
CA ASN A 145 -14.16 7.62 -10.83
C ASN A 145 -15.60 8.03 -11.17
N THR A 146 -15.89 9.32 -11.00
CA THR A 146 -17.19 9.93 -11.31
C THR A 146 -17.10 10.94 -12.46
N GLY A 147 -15.95 11.02 -13.13
CA GLY A 147 -15.74 11.85 -14.32
C GLY A 147 -16.24 11.17 -15.59
N SER A 148 -16.11 11.86 -16.72
CA SER A 148 -16.46 11.32 -18.05
C SER A 148 -15.29 10.68 -18.79
N LYS A 149 -14.06 10.74 -18.25
CA LYS A 149 -12.84 10.11 -18.78
C LYS A 149 -12.24 9.09 -17.80
N VAL A 150 -11.43 8.17 -18.33
CA VAL A 150 -10.61 7.24 -17.55
C VAL A 150 -9.58 8.03 -16.75
N LEU A 151 -9.36 7.66 -15.49
CA LEU A 151 -8.19 8.11 -14.72
C LEU A 151 -7.04 7.17 -15.10
N ASP A 152 -6.20 7.61 -16.03
CA ASP A 152 -5.06 6.81 -16.48
C ASP A 152 -3.90 6.91 -15.48
N GLN A 153 -3.21 5.80 -15.29
CA GLN A 153 -2.08 5.68 -14.38
C GLN A 153 -0.91 6.58 -14.77
N ALA A 154 -0.70 6.82 -16.08
CA ALA A 154 0.49 7.51 -16.57
C ALA A 154 0.48 9.03 -16.32
N SER A 155 -0.70 9.64 -16.15
CA SER A 155 -0.85 11.07 -15.93
C SER A 155 -1.47 11.44 -14.59
N THR A 156 -1.89 10.44 -13.82
CA THR A 156 -2.52 10.62 -12.51
C THR A 156 -1.55 10.22 -11.41
N ASP A 157 -1.44 11.07 -10.41
CA ASP A 157 -0.64 10.88 -9.21
C ASP A 157 -1.54 10.93 -7.97
N PHE A 158 -1.05 10.36 -6.87
CA PHE A 158 -1.66 10.48 -5.56
C PHE A 158 -0.71 11.15 -4.58
N VAL A 159 -1.00 12.41 -4.21
CA VAL A 159 -0.03 13.31 -3.59
C VAL A 159 -0.50 13.89 -2.27
N PHE A 160 0.44 14.13 -1.36
CA PHE A 160 0.22 14.89 -0.15
C PHE A 160 -0.11 16.35 -0.49
N LYS A 161 -1.19 16.86 0.09
CA LYS A 161 -1.71 18.21 -0.18
C LYS A 161 -1.54 19.15 1.00
N GLY A 162 -1.59 18.65 2.23
CA GLY A 162 -1.43 19.49 3.42
C GLY A 162 -1.91 18.85 4.73
N GLY A 163 -1.80 19.61 5.81
CA GLY A 163 -1.98 19.12 7.17
C GLY A 163 -0.69 18.56 7.75
N THR A 164 -0.80 17.60 8.65
CA THR A 164 0.37 16.88 9.19
C THR A 164 0.83 15.84 8.18
N ASN A 165 2.07 15.96 7.73
CA ASN A 165 2.68 14.91 6.94
C ASN A 165 3.13 13.78 7.86
N MET A 166 2.45 12.65 7.75
CA MET A 166 2.75 11.43 8.52
C MET A 166 3.39 10.36 7.63
N SER A 167 3.62 10.63 6.34
CA SER A 167 4.26 9.69 5.42
C SER A 167 5.71 10.10 5.14
N ALA A 168 6.54 9.12 4.78
CA ALA A 168 7.94 9.36 4.40
C ALA A 168 8.08 9.97 3.00
N ILE A 169 7.07 9.80 2.15
CA ILE A 169 7.04 10.35 0.78
C ILE A 169 5.77 11.16 0.54
N ASN A 170 5.85 12.12 -0.39
CA ASN A 170 4.78 13.09 -0.64
C ASN A 170 3.92 12.75 -1.86
N GLY A 171 4.19 11.64 -2.54
CA GLY A 171 3.54 11.28 -3.78
C GLY A 171 3.74 9.81 -4.11
N TYR A 172 2.69 9.22 -4.69
CA TYR A 172 2.66 7.87 -5.19
C TYR A 172 2.16 7.91 -6.63
N ASP A 173 2.73 7.06 -7.48
CA ASP A 173 2.16 6.78 -8.79
C ASP A 173 0.79 6.12 -8.59
N PHE A 174 -0.13 6.40 -9.50
CA PHE A 174 -1.46 5.80 -9.42
C PHE A 174 -1.37 4.29 -9.74
N PRO A 175 -1.98 3.39 -8.95
CA PRO A 175 -1.69 1.95 -9.05
C PRO A 175 -2.27 1.25 -10.29
N GLY A 176 -3.11 1.94 -11.06
CA GLY A 176 -3.71 1.40 -12.27
C GLY A 176 -4.74 2.34 -12.90
N ASN A 177 -5.13 2.02 -14.13
CA ASN A 177 -6.19 2.76 -14.83
C ASN A 177 -7.56 2.52 -14.18
N VAL A 178 -8.33 3.59 -13.98
CA VAL A 178 -9.69 3.50 -13.41
C VAL A 178 -10.72 3.94 -14.45
N PRO A 179 -11.50 3.01 -15.01
CA PRO A 179 -12.54 3.34 -15.98
C PRO A 179 -13.61 4.23 -15.34
N VAL A 180 -14.41 4.89 -16.17
CA VAL A 180 -15.57 5.65 -15.71
C VAL A 180 -16.48 4.75 -14.87
N ASN A 181 -16.93 5.21 -13.71
CA ASN A 181 -17.63 4.43 -12.68
C ASN A 181 -16.84 3.30 -12.01
N GLY A 182 -15.59 3.06 -12.40
CA GLY A 182 -14.68 2.12 -11.75
C GLY A 182 -14.20 2.61 -10.37
N THR A 183 -13.59 1.71 -9.61
CA THR A 183 -13.03 2.03 -8.29
C THR A 183 -11.59 1.55 -8.16
N ILE A 184 -10.80 2.25 -7.35
CA ILE A 184 -9.44 1.88 -6.97
C ILE A 184 -9.23 2.06 -5.47
N VAL A 185 -8.28 1.32 -4.91
CA VAL A 185 -7.82 1.51 -3.53
C VAL A 185 -6.45 2.20 -3.59
N LEU A 186 -6.34 3.32 -2.89
CA LEU A 186 -5.10 4.07 -2.72
C LEU A 186 -4.62 3.90 -1.29
N THR A 187 -3.40 3.42 -1.11
CA THR A 187 -2.84 3.12 0.21
C THR A 187 -1.58 3.95 0.47
N VAL A 188 -1.48 4.51 1.67
CA VAL A 188 -0.32 5.27 2.14
C VAL A 188 0.13 4.69 3.47
N SER A 189 1.40 4.33 3.54
CA SER A 189 2.05 3.99 4.80
C SER A 189 2.44 5.26 5.53
N MET A 190 2.03 5.35 6.79
CA MET A 190 2.22 6.50 7.66
C MET A 190 2.79 6.08 9.02
N THR A 191 3.37 7.03 9.75
CA THR A 191 3.81 6.88 11.14
C THR A 191 3.17 7.97 11.99
N THR A 192 2.55 7.59 13.09
CA THR A 192 1.92 8.56 14.00
C THR A 192 2.96 9.46 14.67
N PRO A 193 2.66 10.74 14.93
CA PRO A 193 3.56 11.60 15.69
C PRO A 193 3.81 11.09 17.11
N ALA A 194 4.95 11.46 17.70
CA ALA A 194 5.30 11.08 19.07
C ALA A 194 4.48 11.84 20.13
N ALA A 195 4.09 13.09 19.83
CA ALA A 195 3.31 13.91 20.74
C ALA A 195 1.82 13.55 20.66
N SER A 196 1.15 13.52 21.81
CA SER A 196 -0.30 13.39 21.87
C SER A 196 -1.00 14.55 21.16
N GLY A 197 -2.14 14.27 20.54
CA GLY A 197 -2.85 15.27 19.75
C GLY A 197 -3.78 14.70 18.69
N THR A 198 -4.47 15.60 18.00
CA THR A 198 -5.29 15.27 16.83
C THR A 198 -4.58 15.71 15.57
N TYR A 199 -4.33 14.76 14.67
CA TYR A 199 -3.58 15.02 13.44
C TYR A 199 -4.46 14.74 12.24
N THR A 200 -4.40 15.62 11.24
CA THR A 200 -5.11 15.44 9.96
C THR A 200 -4.10 15.49 8.82
N SER A 201 -4.11 14.46 7.98
CA SER A 201 -3.31 14.42 6.75
C SER A 201 -4.24 14.45 5.55
N THR A 202 -4.00 15.39 4.63
CA THR A 202 -4.83 15.61 3.44
C THR A 202 -4.05 15.22 2.19
N TRP A 203 -4.69 14.43 1.34
CA TRP A 203 -4.13 13.88 0.11
C TRP A 203 -5.04 14.18 -1.08
N ALA A 204 -4.48 14.24 -2.28
CA ALA A 204 -5.23 14.50 -3.49
C ALA A 204 -4.84 13.54 -4.60
N VAL A 205 -5.85 13.09 -5.35
CA VAL A 205 -5.63 12.53 -6.69
C VAL A 205 -5.43 13.72 -7.61
N ARG A 206 -4.25 13.80 -8.23
CA ARG A 206 -3.81 14.93 -9.04
C ARG A 206 -3.50 14.47 -10.46
N ARG A 207 -3.83 15.28 -11.45
CA ARG A 207 -3.44 15.07 -12.84
C ARG A 207 -2.70 16.29 -13.33
N GLY A 208 -1.42 16.12 -13.66
CA GLY A 208 -0.52 17.26 -13.90
C GLY A 208 -0.47 18.20 -12.69
N LYS A 209 -1.03 19.41 -12.82
CA LYS A 209 -1.06 20.41 -11.73
C LYS A 209 -2.44 20.55 -11.06
N THR A 210 -3.43 19.77 -11.48
CA THR A 210 -4.81 19.93 -11.07
C THR A 210 -5.22 18.82 -10.11
N ASP A 211 -5.70 19.18 -8.92
CA ASP A 211 -6.34 18.23 -8.01
C ASP A 211 -7.73 17.86 -8.53
N ILE A 212 -7.97 16.56 -8.72
CA ILE A 212 -9.25 16.02 -9.20
C ILE A 212 -10.19 15.75 -8.02
N CYS A 213 -9.68 15.14 -6.95
CA CYS A 213 -10.40 15.02 -5.69
C CYS A 213 -9.43 14.97 -4.51
N THR A 214 -9.95 15.31 -3.33
CA THR A 214 -9.18 15.37 -2.08
C THR A 214 -9.80 14.42 -1.06
N MET A 215 -8.95 13.76 -0.28
CA MET A 215 -9.31 12.88 0.83
C MET A 215 -8.44 13.21 2.05
N SER A 216 -8.93 12.91 3.24
CA SER A 216 -8.23 13.23 4.47
C SER A 216 -8.43 12.16 5.52
N ILE A 217 -7.38 11.83 6.25
CA ILE A 217 -7.43 10.99 7.44
C ILE A 217 -7.20 11.86 8.67
N LYS A 218 -8.07 11.71 9.67
CA LYS A 218 -7.92 12.30 11.00
C LYS A 218 -7.67 11.19 12.01
N ILE A 219 -6.59 11.28 12.78
CA ILE A 219 -6.27 10.33 13.87
C ILE A 219 -6.12 11.06 15.20
N ILE A 220 -6.15 10.31 16.29
CA ILE A 220 -5.87 10.79 17.64
C ILE A 220 -4.70 9.98 18.21
N VAL A 221 -3.64 10.66 18.62
CA VAL A 221 -2.57 10.06 19.43
C VAL A 221 -2.90 10.36 20.90
N PRO A 222 -3.13 9.34 21.74
CA PRO A 222 -3.53 9.52 23.15
C PRO A 222 -2.40 10.08 24.01
#